data_AF-A0A2H6EZX7-F1
#
_entry.id   AF-A0A2H6EZX7-F1
#
_cell.length_a   1.000
_cell.length_b   1.000
_cell.length_c   1.000
_cell.angle_alpha   90.00
_cell.angle_beta   90.00
_cell.angle_gamma   90.00
#
_symmetry.space_group_name_H-M   'P 1'
#
loop_
_entity.id
_entity.type
_entity.pdbx_description
1 polymer ?
#
loop_
_entity_poly.entity_id
_entity_poly.type
_entity_poly.pdbx_seq_one_letter_code
_entity_poly.pdbx_strand_id
1 'polypeptide(L)'
;MLAVQTLNEYAQTIIGILHQFHRDHPFESGISKAELHHKFKKNLEYSVFQTILVQLQNEHKIAIEADRVRLPDHSINLNEKSLRIYHDFIDELKKDKFRTRKREEYSELLLIPRDLLDNLIRYGRGKGDLFILSGDLLFSKESILEAKNSLSRFFERNKELKLTDFKNLLGTTRKYAVPLIEYFDSLQFTERNGDVRILKNS
;
A
#
# COMPACT_ATOMS: atom_id res chain seq x y z
N MET A 1 -34.35 -10.91 25.31
CA MET A 1 -33.99 -12.12 24.54
C MET A 1 -34.10 -11.93 23.03
N LEU A 2 -35.25 -11.49 22.47
CA LEU A 2 -35.39 -11.28 21.01
C LEU A 2 -34.39 -10.30 20.37
N ALA A 3 -34.10 -9.17 21.02
CA ALA A 3 -33.20 -8.15 20.46
C ALA A 3 -31.74 -8.65 20.31
N VAL A 4 -31.25 -9.42 21.29
CA VAL A 4 -29.89 -10.02 21.26
C VAL A 4 -29.80 -11.09 20.19
N GLN A 5 -30.85 -11.87 20.00
CA GLN A 5 -30.92 -12.92 18.98
C GLN A 5 -30.91 -12.32 17.57
N THR A 6 -31.68 -11.26 17.34
CA THR A 6 -31.70 -10.51 16.08
C THR A 6 -30.34 -9.88 15.76
N LEU A 7 -29.67 -9.32 16.78
CA LEU A 7 -28.33 -8.73 16.62
C LEU A 7 -27.29 -9.78 16.22
N ASN A 8 -27.36 -10.98 16.81
CA ASN A 8 -26.48 -12.09 16.45
C ASN A 8 -26.72 -12.58 15.01
N GLU A 9 -27.97 -12.63 14.55
CA GLU A 9 -28.29 -12.97 13.15
C GLU A 9 -27.71 -11.95 12.17
N TYR A 10 -27.81 -10.66 12.51
CA TYR A 10 -27.22 -9.58 11.73
C TYR A 10 -25.69 -9.67 11.69
N ALA A 11 -25.06 -9.94 12.83
CA ALA A 11 -23.62 -10.16 12.92
C ALA A 11 -23.17 -11.31 12.01
N GLN A 12 -23.84 -12.46 12.08
CA GLN A 12 -23.51 -13.63 11.26
C GLN A 12 -23.71 -13.36 9.77
N THR A 13 -24.77 -12.65 9.40
CA THR A 13 -25.02 -12.28 7.99
C THR A 13 -23.91 -11.36 7.46
N ILE A 14 -23.52 -10.34 8.23
CA ILE A 14 -22.42 -9.43 7.87
C ILE A 14 -21.12 -10.19 7.68
N ILE A 15 -20.75 -11.04 8.66
CA ILE A 15 -19.54 -11.86 8.61
C ILE A 15 -19.56 -12.79 7.39
N GLY A 16 -20.71 -13.41 7.07
CA GLY A 16 -20.89 -14.24 5.89
C GLY A 16 -20.66 -13.49 4.58
N ILE A 17 -21.17 -12.25 4.47
CA ILE A 17 -20.94 -11.40 3.29
C ILE A 17 -19.45 -11.05 3.18
N LEU A 18 -18.79 -10.71 4.30
CA LEU A 18 -17.36 -10.42 4.30
C LEU A 18 -16.54 -11.64 3.86
N HIS A 19 -16.85 -12.83 4.36
CA HIS A 19 -16.18 -14.06 3.91
C HIS A 19 -16.33 -14.28 2.40
N GLN A 20 -17.53 -14.09 1.84
CA GLN A 20 -17.75 -14.25 0.40
C GLN A 20 -17.01 -13.18 -0.40
N PHE A 21 -17.10 -11.92 0.03
CA PHE A 21 -16.43 -10.80 -0.62
C PHE A 21 -14.92 -11.01 -0.68
N HIS A 22 -14.30 -11.42 0.44
CA HIS A 22 -12.85 -11.67 0.48
C HIS A 22 -12.40 -12.84 -0.38
N ARG A 23 -13.27 -13.85 -0.60
CA ARG A 23 -12.98 -14.94 -1.54
C ARG A 23 -13.04 -14.46 -3.00
N ASP A 24 -14.03 -13.63 -3.33
CA ASP A 24 -14.26 -13.16 -4.70
C ASP A 24 -13.33 -12.00 -5.08
N HIS A 25 -12.93 -11.20 -4.10
CA HIS A 25 -12.12 -9.99 -4.21
C HIS A 25 -10.89 -10.06 -3.29
N PRO A 26 -9.99 -11.05 -3.47
CA PRO A 26 -8.86 -11.30 -2.56
C PRO A 26 -7.89 -10.12 -2.47
N PHE A 27 -7.95 -9.18 -3.41
CA PHE A 27 -7.08 -8.00 -3.51
C PHE A 27 -7.69 -6.71 -3.01
N GLU A 28 -8.94 -6.75 -2.57
CA GLU A 28 -9.56 -5.62 -1.91
C GLU A 28 -9.25 -5.67 -0.42
N SER A 29 -8.87 -4.52 0.14
CA SER A 29 -8.62 -4.38 1.57
C SER A 29 -9.90 -4.47 2.40
N GLY A 30 -11.06 -4.45 1.75
CA GLY A 30 -12.37 -4.52 2.39
C GLY A 30 -13.46 -4.01 1.48
N ILE A 31 -14.70 -4.35 1.82
CA ILE A 31 -15.90 -3.86 1.16
C ILE A 31 -16.24 -2.46 1.73
N SER A 32 -16.76 -1.55 0.90
CA SER A 32 -17.24 -0.26 1.42
C SER A 32 -18.44 -0.43 2.35
N LYS A 33 -18.63 0.47 3.32
CA LYS A 33 -19.81 0.40 4.22
C LYS A 33 -21.13 0.46 3.44
N ALA A 34 -21.19 1.29 2.40
CA ALA A 34 -22.36 1.44 1.55
C ALA A 34 -22.67 0.17 0.74
N GLU A 35 -21.65 -0.44 0.13
CA GLU A 35 -21.82 -1.69 -0.61
C GLU A 35 -22.17 -2.86 0.32
N LEU A 36 -21.56 -2.94 1.50
CA LEU A 36 -21.88 -3.96 2.49
C LEU A 36 -23.33 -3.83 2.97
N HIS A 37 -23.81 -2.61 3.22
CA HIS A 37 -25.21 -2.35 3.55
C HIS A 37 -26.15 -2.78 2.42
N HIS A 38 -25.80 -2.46 1.17
CA HIS A 38 -26.56 -2.89 0.01
C HIS A 38 -26.63 -4.43 -0.10
N LYS A 39 -25.50 -5.13 0.11
CA LYS A 39 -25.45 -6.60 0.09
C LYS A 39 -26.14 -7.25 1.29
N PHE A 40 -26.24 -6.56 2.42
CA PHE A 40 -26.91 -7.04 3.63
C PHE A 40 -28.41 -7.31 3.40
N LYS A 41 -29.05 -6.61 2.44
CA LYS A 41 -30.41 -6.89 1.91
C LYS A 41 -31.51 -7.07 2.97
N LYS A 42 -31.31 -6.55 4.17
CA LYS A 42 -32.36 -6.35 5.16
C LYS A 42 -32.78 -4.89 5.05
N ASN A 43 -34.09 -4.62 5.12
CA ASN A 43 -34.66 -3.26 5.19
C ASN A 43 -34.28 -2.59 6.53
N LEU A 44 -32.99 -2.44 6.78
CA LEU A 44 -32.41 -1.84 7.96
C LEU A 44 -31.93 -0.45 7.59
N GLU A 45 -32.30 0.56 8.37
CA GLU A 45 -31.76 1.89 8.18
C GLU A 45 -30.23 1.90 8.28
N TYR A 46 -29.60 2.74 7.46
CA TYR A 46 -28.15 2.82 7.38
C TYR A 46 -27.51 3.24 8.71
N SER A 47 -28.16 4.12 9.47
CA SER A 47 -27.74 4.55 10.82
C SER A 47 -27.63 3.36 11.79
N VAL A 48 -28.65 2.49 11.80
CA VAL A 48 -28.66 1.29 12.65
C VAL A 48 -27.61 0.30 12.19
N PHE A 49 -27.44 0.12 10.88
CA PHE A 49 -26.39 -0.72 10.31
C PHE A 49 -24.99 -0.25 10.74
N GLN A 50 -24.72 1.05 10.70
CA GLN A 50 -23.45 1.61 11.16
C GLN A 50 -23.19 1.34 12.64
N THR A 51 -24.22 1.46 13.50
CA THR A 51 -24.10 1.12 14.93
C THR A 51 -23.72 -0.34 15.13
N ILE A 52 -24.30 -1.26 14.34
CA ILE A 52 -23.93 -2.69 14.38
C ILE A 52 -22.46 -2.88 13.99
N LEU A 53 -21.98 -2.21 12.93
CA LEU A 53 -20.58 -2.30 12.53
C LEU A 53 -19.63 -1.80 13.62
N VAL A 54 -19.93 -0.68 14.27
CA VAL A 54 -19.14 -0.16 15.39
C VAL A 54 -19.10 -1.17 16.54
N GLN A 55 -20.23 -1.79 16.86
CA GLN A 55 -20.28 -2.83 17.88
C GLN A 55 -19.42 -4.05 17.51
N LEU A 56 -19.53 -4.55 16.27
CA LEU A 56 -18.71 -5.68 15.79
C LEU A 56 -17.20 -5.35 15.77
N GLN A 57 -16.85 -4.10 15.50
CA GLN A 57 -15.47 -3.62 15.58
C GLN A 57 -14.96 -3.62 17.03
N ASN A 58 -15.77 -3.11 17.97
CA ASN A 58 -15.44 -3.12 19.39
C ASN A 58 -15.32 -4.54 19.95
N GLU A 59 -16.07 -5.50 19.39
CA GLU A 59 -15.97 -6.92 19.69
C GLU A 59 -14.83 -7.63 18.92
N HIS A 60 -14.01 -6.91 18.16
CA HIS A 60 -12.92 -7.43 17.33
C HIS A 60 -13.35 -8.48 16.29
N LYS A 61 -14.62 -8.51 15.89
CA LYS A 61 -15.14 -9.45 14.87
C LYS A 61 -14.92 -8.96 13.44
N ILE A 62 -14.69 -7.65 13.27
CA ILE A 62 -14.39 -6.99 12.00
C ILE A 62 -13.35 -5.90 12.24
N ALA A 63 -12.66 -5.49 11.19
CA ALA A 63 -11.84 -4.28 11.18
C ALA A 63 -12.48 -3.24 10.25
N ILE A 64 -12.49 -1.98 10.70
CA ILE A 64 -12.96 -0.84 9.91
C ILE A 64 -11.80 0.13 9.74
N GLU A 65 -11.39 0.35 8.50
CA GLU A 65 -10.32 1.28 8.11
C GLU A 65 -10.92 2.30 7.15
N ALA A 66 -11.05 3.56 7.60
CA ALA A 66 -11.81 4.61 6.92
C ALA A 66 -13.25 4.18 6.58
N ASP A 67 -13.54 3.93 5.30
CA ASP A 67 -14.85 3.48 4.80
C ASP A 67 -14.89 1.97 4.46
N ARG A 68 -13.81 1.24 4.73
CA ARG A 68 -13.67 -0.17 4.36
C ARG A 68 -13.87 -1.08 5.56
N VAL A 69 -14.60 -2.16 5.34
CA VAL A 69 -14.90 -3.20 6.34
C VAL A 69 -14.27 -4.51 5.88
N ARG A 70 -13.54 -5.18 6.77
CA ARG A 70 -12.93 -6.50 6.50
C ARG A 70 -13.01 -7.43 7.71
N LEU A 71 -12.73 -8.71 7.49
CA LEU A 71 -12.50 -9.62 8.60
C LEU A 71 -11.14 -9.29 9.23
N PRO A 72 -10.97 -9.46 10.56
CA PRO A 72 -9.72 -9.15 11.25
C PRO A 72 -8.54 -9.92 10.65
N ASP A 73 -8.78 -11.19 10.31
CA ASP A 73 -7.80 -12.12 9.73
C ASP A 73 -7.66 -11.99 8.21
N HIS A 74 -8.50 -11.19 7.54
CA HIS A 74 -8.34 -10.96 6.11
C HIS A 74 -7.16 -10.03 5.86
N SER A 75 -6.08 -10.62 5.39
CA SER A 75 -5.03 -9.98 4.62
C SER A 75 -5.25 -10.27 3.14
N ILE A 76 -4.89 -9.32 2.27
CA ILE A 76 -4.86 -9.56 0.83
C ILE A 76 -3.95 -10.77 0.59
N ASN A 77 -4.49 -11.94 0.25
CA ASN A 77 -3.72 -13.17 0.06
C ASN A 77 -3.74 -13.57 -1.41
N LEU A 78 -2.58 -13.57 -2.04
CA LEU A 78 -2.37 -14.04 -3.42
C LEU A 78 -2.51 -15.56 -3.47
N ASN A 79 -3.26 -16.08 -4.45
CA ASN A 79 -3.16 -17.51 -4.79
C ASN A 79 -1.75 -17.83 -5.31
N GLU A 80 -1.35 -19.10 -5.34
CA GLU A 80 0.02 -19.49 -5.71
C GLU A 80 0.48 -18.92 -7.06
N LYS A 81 -0.41 -18.89 -8.06
CA LYS A 81 -0.10 -18.34 -9.38
C LYS A 81 0.23 -16.85 -9.28
N SER A 82 -0.61 -16.09 -8.57
CA SER A 82 -0.44 -14.65 -8.40
C SER A 82 0.75 -14.33 -7.50
N LEU A 83 1.07 -15.20 -6.55
CA LEU A 83 2.26 -15.08 -5.70
C LEU A 83 3.55 -15.28 -6.51
N ARG A 84 3.58 -16.23 -7.44
CA ARG A 84 4.70 -16.38 -8.38
C ARG A 84 4.89 -15.12 -9.23
N ILE A 85 3.81 -14.63 -9.84
CA ILE A 85 3.83 -13.39 -10.63
C ILE A 85 4.26 -12.19 -9.77
N TYR A 86 3.82 -12.13 -8.51
CA TYR A 86 4.23 -11.09 -7.58
C TYR A 86 5.74 -11.10 -7.33
N HIS A 87 6.34 -12.27 -7.16
CA HIS A 87 7.78 -12.39 -7.00
C HIS A 87 8.51 -11.94 -8.27
N ASP A 88 8.05 -12.36 -9.45
CA ASP A 88 8.62 -11.93 -10.73
C ASP A 88 8.54 -10.40 -10.90
N PHE A 89 7.39 -9.81 -10.55
CA PHE A 89 7.19 -8.36 -10.55
C PHE A 89 8.16 -7.63 -9.61
N ILE A 90 8.29 -8.10 -8.37
CA ILE A 90 9.20 -7.51 -7.39
C ILE A 90 10.65 -7.61 -7.85
N ASP A 91 11.05 -8.73 -8.47
CA ASP A 91 12.40 -8.92 -8.99
C ASP A 91 12.69 -7.99 -10.18
N GLU A 92 11.73 -7.77 -11.08
CA GLU A 92 11.86 -6.76 -12.14
C GLU A 92 11.95 -5.34 -11.58
N LEU A 93 11.15 -5.01 -10.57
CA LEU A 93 11.20 -3.72 -9.90
C LEU A 93 12.56 -3.47 -9.23
N LYS A 94 13.17 -4.51 -8.63
CA LYS A 94 14.52 -4.43 -8.04
C LYS A 94 15.58 -4.16 -9.11
N LYS A 95 15.47 -4.77 -10.29
CA LYS A 95 16.42 -4.56 -11.40
C LYS A 95 16.41 -3.11 -11.89
N ASP A 96 15.25 -2.46 -11.88
CA ASP A 96 15.14 -1.07 -12.32
C ASP A 96 15.78 -0.06 -11.37
N LYS A 97 15.96 -0.42 -10.10
CA LYS A 97 16.57 0.43 -9.06
C LYS A 97 15.98 1.84 -9.04
N PHE A 98 16.78 2.83 -9.48
CA PHE A 98 16.46 4.24 -9.47
C PHE A 98 15.92 4.76 -10.80
N ARG A 99 15.57 3.87 -11.73
CA ARG A 99 15.07 4.18 -13.07
C ARG A 99 13.85 3.33 -13.42
N THR A 100 12.91 3.28 -12.48
CA THR A 100 11.67 2.49 -12.58
C THR A 100 10.92 2.73 -13.88
N ARG A 101 10.41 1.63 -14.45
CA ARG A 101 9.57 1.62 -15.64
C ARG A 101 8.18 2.17 -15.28
N LYS A 102 7.40 2.54 -16.29
CA LYS A 102 5.97 2.82 -16.10
C LYS A 102 5.22 1.54 -15.76
N ARG A 103 4.06 1.66 -15.13
CA ARG A 103 3.23 0.50 -14.75
C ARG A 103 2.86 -0.36 -15.97
N GLU A 104 2.54 0.29 -17.09
CA GLU A 104 2.20 -0.39 -18.34
C GLU A 104 3.31 -1.32 -18.83
N GLU A 105 4.56 -0.89 -18.71
CA GLU A 105 5.72 -1.65 -19.14
C GLU A 105 5.91 -2.92 -18.29
N TYR A 106 5.56 -2.90 -17.00
CA TYR A 106 5.54 -4.13 -16.17
C TYR A 106 4.43 -5.09 -16.59
N SER A 107 3.25 -4.54 -16.93
CA SER A 107 2.11 -5.33 -17.41
C SER A 107 2.48 -6.08 -18.70
N GLU A 108 3.13 -5.38 -19.63
CA GLU A 108 3.61 -5.91 -20.90
C GLU A 108 4.75 -6.93 -20.70
N LEU A 109 5.73 -6.61 -19.86
CA LEU A 109 6.87 -7.48 -19.57
C LEU A 109 6.46 -8.82 -18.94
N LEU A 110 5.50 -8.78 -18.00
CA LEU A 110 5.03 -9.96 -17.27
C LEU A 110 3.87 -10.67 -17.97
N LEU A 111 3.38 -10.13 -19.09
CA LEU A 111 2.23 -10.64 -19.83
C LEU A 111 0.97 -10.78 -18.95
N ILE A 112 0.71 -9.78 -18.12
CA ILE A 112 -0.45 -9.75 -17.21
C ILE A 112 -1.40 -8.60 -17.50
N PRO A 113 -2.69 -8.71 -17.15
CA PRO A 113 -3.63 -7.59 -17.19
C PRO A 113 -3.24 -6.48 -16.20
N ARG A 114 -3.55 -5.22 -16.55
CA ARG A 114 -3.28 -4.05 -15.70
C ARG A 114 -3.94 -4.15 -14.32
N ASP A 115 -5.18 -4.63 -14.27
CA ASP A 115 -5.90 -4.81 -13.01
C ASP A 115 -5.19 -5.78 -12.07
N LEU A 116 -4.58 -6.85 -12.62
CA LEU A 116 -3.76 -7.76 -11.83
C LEU A 116 -2.51 -7.05 -11.32
N LEU A 117 -1.78 -6.30 -12.16
CA LEU A 117 -0.63 -5.54 -11.71
C LEU A 117 -0.98 -4.56 -10.60
N ASP A 118 -2.08 -3.81 -10.72
CA ASP A 118 -2.52 -2.87 -9.69
C ASP A 118 -2.85 -3.58 -8.36
N ASN A 119 -3.43 -4.78 -8.42
CA ASN A 119 -3.62 -5.64 -7.25
C ASN A 119 -2.28 -6.04 -6.61
N LEU A 120 -1.29 -6.43 -7.41
CA LEU A 120 0.05 -6.80 -6.94
C LEU A 120 0.78 -5.62 -6.30
N ILE A 121 0.65 -4.41 -6.90
CA ILE A 121 1.20 -3.17 -6.34
C ILE A 121 0.57 -2.87 -4.99
N ARG A 122 -0.76 -2.97 -4.87
CA ARG A 122 -1.46 -2.78 -3.58
C ARG A 122 -1.00 -3.78 -2.53
N TYR A 123 -0.88 -5.04 -2.89
CA TYR A 123 -0.38 -6.09 -2.00
C TYR A 123 1.05 -5.80 -1.53
N GLY A 124 1.97 -5.52 -2.45
CA GLY A 124 3.37 -5.24 -2.12
C GLY A 124 3.56 -3.97 -1.31
N ARG A 125 2.75 -2.94 -1.56
CA ARG A 125 2.71 -1.72 -0.75
C ARG A 125 2.23 -2.02 0.67
N GLY A 126 1.16 -2.81 0.83
CA GLY A 126 0.63 -3.21 2.14
C GLY A 126 1.64 -4.01 2.96
N LYS A 127 2.44 -4.85 2.30
CA LYS A 127 3.52 -5.62 2.93
C LYS A 127 4.80 -4.80 3.17
N GLY A 128 4.92 -3.64 2.54
CA GLY A 128 6.11 -2.79 2.62
C GLY A 128 7.28 -3.27 1.75
N ASP A 129 7.03 -4.12 0.77
CA ASP A 129 8.04 -4.63 -0.19
C ASP A 129 8.33 -3.58 -1.28
N LEU A 130 7.40 -2.65 -1.53
CA LEU A 130 7.57 -1.55 -2.48
C LEU A 130 6.91 -0.25 -2.00
N PHE A 131 7.32 0.85 -2.61
CA PHE A 131 6.85 2.21 -2.33
C PHE A 131 6.39 2.87 -3.63
N ILE A 132 5.28 3.60 -3.55
CA ILE A 132 4.81 4.49 -4.63
C ILE A 132 5.16 5.91 -4.19
N LEU A 133 6.09 6.54 -4.91
CA LEU A 133 6.42 7.96 -4.73
C LEU A 133 5.73 8.79 -5.80
N SER A 134 6.01 10.10 -5.82
CA SER A 134 5.40 11.13 -6.71
C SER A 134 4.78 10.58 -8.01
N GLY A 135 3.46 10.75 -8.14
CA GLY A 135 2.66 10.15 -9.20
C GLY A 135 2.57 8.63 -9.03
N ASP A 136 3.23 7.91 -9.94
CA ASP A 136 3.16 6.45 -10.06
C ASP A 136 4.55 5.78 -10.08
N LEU A 137 5.57 6.46 -9.58
CA LEU A 137 6.94 5.92 -9.58
C LEU A 137 7.10 4.87 -8.47
N LEU A 138 7.33 3.64 -8.90
CA LEU A 138 7.52 2.49 -8.03
C LEU A 138 8.99 2.33 -7.66
N PHE A 139 9.28 2.09 -6.39
CA PHE A 139 10.61 1.72 -5.92
C PHE A 139 10.51 0.51 -5.00
N SER A 140 11.39 -0.48 -5.18
CA SER A 140 11.48 -1.58 -4.23
C SER A 140 12.01 -1.09 -2.88
N LYS A 141 11.69 -1.81 -1.81
CA LYS A 141 12.27 -1.56 -0.49
C LYS A 141 13.79 -1.57 -0.52
N GLU A 142 14.38 -2.50 -1.27
CA GLU A 142 15.83 -2.61 -1.44
C GLU A 142 16.42 -1.36 -2.10
N SER A 143 15.74 -0.81 -3.11
CA SER A 143 16.18 0.43 -3.78
C SER A 143 16.15 1.61 -2.80
N ILE A 144 15.09 1.74 -2.00
CA ILE A 144 15.00 2.77 -0.96
C ILE A 144 16.13 2.64 0.07
N LEU A 145 16.42 1.43 0.52
CA LEU A 145 17.52 1.16 1.45
C LEU A 145 18.90 1.47 0.83
N GLU A 146 19.12 1.11 -0.44
CA GLU A 146 20.34 1.43 -1.18
C GLU A 146 20.55 2.94 -1.31
N ALA A 147 19.49 3.70 -1.60
CA ALA A 147 19.54 5.16 -1.66
C ALA A 147 19.86 5.76 -0.29
N LYS A 148 19.21 5.30 0.79
CA LYS A 148 19.48 5.75 2.16
C LYS A 148 20.94 5.51 2.56
N ASN A 149 21.45 4.31 2.31
CA ASN A 149 22.85 3.97 2.61
C ASN A 149 23.85 4.82 1.81
N SER A 150 23.50 5.14 0.56
CA SER A 150 24.33 6.00 -0.27
C SER A 150 24.35 7.44 0.27
N LEU A 151 23.20 7.95 0.73
CA LEU A 151 23.12 9.25 1.39
C LEU A 151 23.91 9.28 2.70
N SER A 152 23.78 8.27 3.56
CA SER A 152 24.56 8.18 4.81
C SER A 152 26.06 8.26 4.53
N ARG A 153 26.57 7.46 3.59
CA ARG A 153 27.98 7.50 3.19
C ARG A 153 28.40 8.84 2.58
N PHE A 154 27.51 9.51 1.87
CA PHE A 154 27.78 10.85 1.35
C PHE A 154 27.95 11.86 2.49
N PHE A 155 27.06 11.84 3.47
CA PHE A 155 27.06 12.77 4.60
C PHE A 155 28.17 12.52 5.63
N GLU A 156 28.77 11.33 5.66
CA GLU A 156 30.01 11.07 6.42
C GLU A 156 31.17 11.97 5.96
N ARG A 157 31.17 12.39 4.69
CA ARG A 157 32.27 13.11 4.05
C ARG A 157 31.92 14.54 3.66
N ASN A 158 30.63 14.85 3.54
CA ASN A 158 30.12 16.11 3.04
C ASN A 158 29.00 16.62 3.96
N LYS A 159 28.92 17.93 4.17
CA LYS A 159 27.85 18.51 5.02
C LYS A 159 26.59 18.88 4.24
N GLU A 160 26.73 19.10 2.94
CA GLU A 160 25.68 19.62 2.07
C GLU A 160 25.58 18.76 0.81
N LEU A 161 24.35 18.46 0.40
CA LEU A 161 24.02 17.65 -0.78
C LEU A 161 23.20 18.48 -1.77
N LYS A 162 23.72 18.73 -2.98
CA LYS A 162 22.91 19.28 -4.07
C LYS A 162 22.12 18.16 -4.76
N LEU A 163 21.04 18.54 -5.44
CA LEU A 163 20.27 17.60 -6.26
C LEU A 163 21.14 16.95 -7.36
N THR A 164 22.12 17.66 -7.89
CA THR A 164 23.09 17.12 -8.86
C THR A 164 23.94 16.00 -8.27
N ASP A 165 24.38 16.15 -7.02
CA ASP A 165 25.19 15.16 -6.32
C ASP A 165 24.36 13.90 -6.07
N PHE A 166 23.11 14.07 -5.63
CA PHE A 166 22.20 12.95 -5.40
C PHE A 166 21.88 12.16 -6.68
N LYS A 167 21.65 12.86 -7.80
CA LYS A 167 21.50 12.20 -9.11
C LYS A 167 22.71 11.37 -9.48
N ASN A 168 23.91 11.92 -9.31
CA ASN A 168 25.17 11.25 -9.65
C ASN A 168 25.39 10.04 -8.76
N LEU A 169 25.11 10.18 -7.46
CA LEU A 169 25.19 9.12 -6.46
C LEU A 169 24.34 7.90 -6.83
N LEU A 170 23.13 8.14 -7.35
CA LEU A 170 22.19 7.09 -7.73
C LEU A 170 22.25 6.71 -9.22
N GLY A 171 23.09 7.36 -10.03
CA GLY A 171 23.15 7.15 -11.48
C GLY A 171 21.80 7.36 -12.18
N THR A 172 21.02 8.35 -11.73
CA THR A 172 19.65 8.58 -12.20
C THR A 172 19.38 10.00 -12.69
N THR A 173 18.17 10.23 -13.20
CA THR A 173 17.71 11.52 -13.70
C THR A 173 16.92 12.28 -12.65
N ARG A 174 16.68 13.57 -12.90
CA ARG A 174 15.86 14.43 -12.02
C ARG A 174 14.46 13.84 -11.76
N LYS A 175 13.87 13.19 -12.77
CA LYS A 175 12.55 12.56 -12.69
C LYS A 175 12.43 11.59 -11.50
N TYR A 176 13.47 10.81 -11.22
CA TYR A 176 13.46 9.81 -10.14
C TYR A 176 14.15 10.31 -8.88
N ALA A 177 15.21 11.12 -9.01
CA ALA A 177 15.95 11.65 -7.88
C ALA A 177 15.12 12.61 -7.01
N VAL A 178 14.29 13.48 -7.61
CA VAL A 178 13.49 14.46 -6.87
C VAL A 178 12.49 13.77 -5.93
N PRO A 179 11.65 12.82 -6.40
CA PRO A 179 10.72 12.12 -5.51
C PRO A 179 11.42 11.33 -4.40
N LEU A 180 12.56 10.71 -4.68
CA LEU A 180 13.32 9.96 -3.67
C LEU A 180 13.87 10.86 -2.57
N ILE A 181 14.45 12.01 -2.92
CA ILE A 181 15.01 12.90 -1.91
C ILE A 181 13.92 13.62 -1.12
N GLU A 182 12.79 13.97 -1.76
CA GLU A 182 11.60 14.48 -1.08
C GLU A 182 11.00 13.44 -0.12
N TYR A 183 11.04 12.16 -0.49
CA TYR A 183 10.66 11.08 0.42
C TYR A 183 11.57 11.04 1.65
N PHE A 184 12.89 11.17 1.50
CA PHE A 184 13.81 11.26 2.64
C PHE A 184 13.62 12.54 3.47
N ASP A 185 13.26 13.66 2.84
CA ASP A 185 12.87 14.89 3.54
C ASP A 185 11.61 14.64 4.40
N SER A 186 10.61 13.94 3.85
CA SER A 186 9.37 13.60 4.57
C SER A 186 9.62 12.71 5.79
N LEU A 187 10.60 11.81 5.69
CA LEU A 187 11.06 10.96 6.78
C LEU A 187 11.95 11.69 7.80
N GLN A 188 12.19 12.99 7.61
CA GLN A 188 13.09 13.78 8.45
C GLN A 188 14.52 13.23 8.47
N PHE A 189 14.93 12.52 7.41
CA PHE A 189 16.30 12.03 7.26
C PHE A 189 17.21 13.11 6.67
N THR A 190 16.70 13.87 5.71
CA THR A 190 17.32 15.08 5.17
C THR A 190 16.42 16.28 5.40
N GLU A 191 17.00 17.47 5.34
CA GLU A 191 16.27 18.73 5.37
C GLU A 191 16.78 19.64 4.27
N ARG A 192 15.85 20.31 3.57
CA ARG A 192 16.19 21.26 2.52
C ARG A 192 16.56 22.61 3.12
N ASN A 193 17.78 23.06 2.87
CA ASN A 193 18.27 24.39 3.24
C ASN A 193 18.68 25.13 1.96
N GLY A 194 17.77 25.96 1.43
CA GLY A 194 17.95 26.62 0.13
C GLY A 194 18.07 25.61 -1.03
N ASP A 195 19.21 25.62 -1.71
CA ASP A 195 19.51 24.78 -2.88
C ASP A 195 20.21 23.46 -2.52
N VAL A 196 20.54 23.27 -1.24
CA VAL A 196 21.19 22.06 -0.72
C VAL A 196 20.28 21.34 0.26
N ARG A 197 20.67 20.12 0.60
CA ARG A 197 20.13 19.37 1.72
C ARG A 197 21.21 19.08 2.73
N ILE A 198 20.84 19.11 3.99
CA ILE A 198 21.68 18.72 5.11
C ILE A 198 21.12 17.44 5.73
N LEU A 199 22.00 16.66 6.37
CA LEU A 199 21.55 15.55 7.20
C LEU A 199 20.82 16.12 8.42
N LYS A 200 19.64 15.59 8.72
CA LYS A 200 18.96 16.00 9.94
C LYS A 200 19.63 15.33 11.13
N ASN A 201 20.27 16.12 11.98
CA ASN A 201 20.80 15.61 13.24
C ASN A 201 19.61 15.24 14.14
N SER A 202 19.59 14.01 14.65
CA SER A 202 18.71 13.63 15.76
C SER A 202 19.18 14.28 17.05
#